data_AF-A0A194Q4D3-F1
#
_entry.id   AF-A0A194Q4D3-F1
#
_cell.length_a   1.000
_cell.length_b   1.000
_cell.length_c   1.000
_cell.angle_alpha   90.00
_cell.angle_beta   90.00
_cell.angle_gamma   90.00
#
_symmetry.space_group_name_H-M   'P 1'
#
loop_
_entity.id
_entity.type
_entity.pdbx_description
1 polymer ?
#
loop_
_entity_poly.entity_id
_entity_poly.type
_entity_poly.pdbx_seq_one_letter_code
_entity_poly.pdbx_strand_id
1 'polypeptide(L)'
;MAQQWNILILVVSVVITTTVAYEKSDIASARIESCRGCSLNRLPEVKSFIMEDAPKYERLEVKFITGADPELILLDSKDRELERILLSRLSRSECNDLVQSKGFSKKITNSEF
;
A
#
# COMPACT_ATOMS: atom_id res chain seq x y z
N MET A 1 1.80 52.30 -13.66
CA MET A 1 2.68 51.18 -13.32
C MET A 1 2.14 50.40 -12.11
N ALA A 2 0.97 49.76 -12.22
CA ALA A 2 0.39 49.00 -11.10
C ALA A 2 -0.47 47.78 -11.54
N GLN A 3 -0.58 47.51 -12.85
CA GLN A 3 -1.53 46.51 -13.37
C GLN A 3 -0.84 45.24 -13.89
N GLN A 4 0.49 45.24 -13.98
CA GLN A 4 1.26 44.12 -14.55
C GLN A 4 1.72 43.10 -13.49
N TRP A 5 1.71 43.48 -12.20
CA TRP A 5 2.18 42.63 -11.10
C TRP A 5 1.11 41.64 -10.60
N ASN A 6 -0.18 42.02 -10.64
CA ASN A 6 -1.28 41.18 -10.15
C ASN A 6 -1.61 39.99 -11.06
N ILE A 7 -1.30 40.07 -12.36
CA ILE A 7 -1.54 38.96 -13.30
C ILE A 7 -0.50 37.86 -13.10
N LEU A 8 0.73 38.21 -12.71
CA LEU A 8 1.80 37.24 -12.46
C LEU A 8 1.56 36.41 -11.19
N ILE A 9 0.91 36.99 -10.17
CA ILE A 9 0.63 36.32 -8.89
C ILE A 9 -0.52 35.31 -9.01
N LEU A 10 -1.53 35.56 -9.86
CA LEU A 10 -2.66 34.64 -10.06
C LEU A 10 -2.31 33.38 -10.88
N VAL A 11 -1.28 33.45 -11.74
CA VAL A 11 -0.84 32.28 -12.54
C VAL A 11 0.04 31.33 -11.70
N VAL A 12 0.81 31.86 -10.75
CA VAL A 12 1.68 31.04 -9.88
C VAL A 12 0.90 30.20 -8.87
N SER A 13 -0.29 30.62 -8.42
CA SER A 13 -1.13 29.82 -7.53
C SER A 13 -1.73 28.57 -8.18
N VAL A 14 -1.77 28.49 -9.52
CA VAL A 14 -2.37 27.36 -10.25
C VAL A 14 -1.39 26.19 -10.44
N VAL A 15 -0.09 26.38 -10.20
CA VAL A 15 0.94 25.43 -10.68
C VAL A 15 1.38 24.37 -9.65
N ILE A 16 1.01 24.43 -8.36
CA ILE A 16 1.69 23.62 -7.31
C ILE A 16 0.80 22.56 -6.63
N THR A 17 -0.23 22.05 -7.30
CA THR A 17 -0.91 20.84 -6.80
C THR A 17 -1.18 19.84 -7.90
N THR A 18 -0.13 19.30 -8.52
CA THR A 18 -0.26 18.01 -9.20
C THR A 18 -0.33 16.93 -8.12
N THR A 19 -1.52 16.67 -7.60
CA THR A 19 -1.75 15.42 -6.86
C THR A 19 -1.56 14.30 -7.87
N VAL A 20 -0.51 13.49 -7.71
CA VAL A 20 -0.36 12.26 -8.49
C VAL A 20 -1.43 11.30 -7.96
N ALA A 21 -2.61 11.36 -8.58
CA ALA A 21 -3.62 10.33 -8.41
C ALA A 21 -3.17 9.13 -9.26
N TYR A 22 -3.22 7.94 -8.68
CA TYR A 22 -3.04 6.68 -9.40
C TYR A 22 -4.40 5.97 -9.50
N GLU A 23 -4.60 5.23 -10.57
CA GLU A 23 -5.80 4.42 -10.80
C GLU A 23 -5.55 2.97 -10.38
N LYS A 24 -6.60 2.21 -10.03
CA LYS A 24 -6.45 0.79 -9.63
C LYS A 24 -5.71 -0.06 -10.68
N SER A 25 -5.81 0.28 -11.96
CA SER A 25 -5.09 -0.37 -13.05
C SER A 25 -3.58 -0.17 -13.00
N ASP A 26 -3.09 0.85 -12.30
CA ASP A 26 -1.67 1.14 -12.17
C ASP A 26 -0.98 0.21 -11.16
N ILE A 27 -1.76 -0.42 -10.26
CA ILE A 27 -1.26 -1.37 -9.26
C ILE A 27 -0.86 -2.67 -9.95
N ALA A 28 0.45 -2.89 -10.10
CA ALA A 28 1.00 -4.11 -10.63
C ALA A 28 1.23 -5.17 -9.54
N SER A 29 1.72 -4.77 -8.37
CA SER A 29 2.02 -5.67 -7.26
C SER A 29 1.90 -4.94 -5.91
N ALA A 30 2.07 -5.67 -4.82
CA ALA A 30 2.20 -5.08 -3.50
C ALA A 30 3.23 -5.81 -2.66
N ARG A 31 3.78 -5.10 -1.67
CA ARG A 31 4.75 -5.62 -0.71
C ARG A 31 4.34 -5.22 0.69
N ILE A 32 4.31 -6.17 1.60
CA ILE A 32 4.18 -5.89 3.03
C ILE A 32 5.58 -5.78 3.61
N GLU A 33 5.85 -4.67 4.28
CA GLU A 33 7.06 -4.49 5.08
C GLU A 33 6.69 -4.50 6.56
N SER A 34 7.42 -5.25 7.39
CA SER A 34 7.17 -5.32 8.83
C SER A 34 8.36 -5.91 9.59
N CYS A 35 8.55 -5.58 10.87
CA CYS A 35 9.46 -6.33 11.74
C CYS A 35 8.83 -7.65 12.20
N ARG A 36 9.54 -8.78 12.01
CA ARG A 36 9.06 -10.14 12.37
C ARG A 36 8.74 -10.32 13.87
N GLY A 37 9.49 -9.65 14.74
CA GLY A 37 9.45 -9.87 16.20
C GLY A 37 9.27 -8.61 17.04
N CYS A 38 9.03 -7.44 16.43
CA CYS A 38 8.85 -6.16 17.13
C CYS A 38 7.36 -5.89 17.41
N SER A 39 6.80 -4.86 16.75
CA SER A 39 5.40 -4.41 16.83
C SER A 39 4.40 -5.54 16.60
N LEU A 40 4.69 -6.51 15.74
CA LEU A 40 3.80 -7.66 15.46
C LEU A 40 3.45 -8.50 16.69
N ASN A 41 4.30 -8.56 17.72
CA ASN A 41 3.96 -9.32 18.92
C ASN A 41 2.82 -8.67 19.73
N ARG A 42 2.57 -7.38 19.54
CA ARG A 42 1.45 -6.65 20.16
C ARG A 42 0.22 -6.55 19.24
N LEU A 43 0.34 -7.04 18.01
CA LEU A 43 -0.69 -6.95 16.96
C LEU A 43 -0.99 -8.35 16.43
N PRO A 44 -1.62 -9.23 17.26
CA PRO A 44 -1.80 -10.64 16.92
C PRO A 44 -2.63 -10.84 15.63
N GLU A 45 -3.63 -10.00 15.40
CA GLU A 45 -4.48 -10.09 14.20
C GLU A 45 -3.70 -9.76 12.92
N VAL A 46 -2.97 -8.63 12.92
CA VAL A 46 -2.09 -8.23 11.81
C VAL A 46 -1.01 -9.28 11.59
N LYS A 47 -0.43 -9.83 12.67
CA LYS A 47 0.57 -10.91 12.58
C LYS A 47 0.01 -12.15 11.90
N SER A 48 -1.18 -12.60 12.29
CA SER A 48 -1.83 -13.74 11.63
C SER A 48 -2.14 -13.46 10.16
N PHE A 49 -2.61 -12.26 9.82
CA PHE A 49 -2.78 -11.87 8.42
C PHE A 49 -1.46 -11.99 7.63
N ILE A 50 -0.38 -11.36 8.11
CA ILE A 50 0.92 -11.32 7.41
C ILE A 50 1.53 -12.72 7.28
N MET A 51 1.42 -13.56 8.31
CA MET A 51 2.07 -14.87 8.34
C MET A 51 1.27 -15.96 7.62
N GLU A 52 -0.06 -15.90 7.69
CA GLU A 52 -0.92 -17.01 7.23
C GLU A 52 -1.73 -16.67 5.97
N ASP A 53 -2.14 -15.41 5.79
CA ASP A 53 -3.05 -15.03 4.70
C ASP A 53 -2.33 -14.34 3.55
N ALA A 54 -1.46 -13.38 3.83
CA ALA A 54 -0.73 -12.64 2.81
C ALA A 54 0.02 -13.56 1.81
N PRO A 55 0.70 -14.65 2.21
CA PRO A 55 1.36 -15.56 1.28
C PRO A 55 0.42 -16.27 0.30
N LYS A 56 -0.88 -16.30 0.60
CA LYS A 56 -1.91 -16.90 -0.25
C LYS A 56 -2.39 -15.97 -1.35
N TYR A 57 -2.05 -14.67 -1.33
CA TYR A 57 -2.40 -13.75 -2.40
C TYR A 57 -1.40 -13.79 -3.55
N GLU A 58 -1.87 -13.63 -4.77
CA GLU A 58 -1.04 -13.40 -5.94
C GLU A 58 -0.46 -11.98 -5.93
N ARG A 59 0.74 -11.79 -6.46
CA ARG A 59 1.40 -10.46 -6.59
C ARG A 59 1.58 -9.70 -5.26
N LEU A 60 1.48 -10.39 -4.12
CA LEU A 60 1.72 -9.85 -2.79
C LEU A 60 2.95 -10.53 -2.16
N GLU A 61 3.99 -9.76 -1.90
CA GLU A 61 5.20 -10.22 -1.22
C GLU A 61 5.20 -9.78 0.27
N VAL A 62 5.83 -10.56 1.14
CA VAL A 62 6.08 -10.17 2.54
C VAL A 62 7.58 -10.08 2.77
N LYS A 63 8.04 -8.90 3.21
CA LYS A 63 9.44 -8.60 3.51
C LYS A 63 9.59 -8.19 4.97
N PHE A 64 10.42 -8.93 5.70
CA PHE A 64 10.70 -8.60 7.09
C PHE A 64 11.90 -7.65 7.21
N ILE A 65 11.67 -6.46 7.76
CA ILE A 65 12.68 -5.43 7.98
C ILE A 65 12.74 -5.11 9.47
N THR A 66 13.93 -5.15 10.07
CA THR A 66 14.13 -4.88 11.49
C THR A 66 13.62 -3.48 11.86
N GLY A 67 12.75 -3.40 12.85
CA GLY A 67 12.18 -2.14 13.34
C GLY A 67 11.08 -1.51 12.48
N ALA A 68 10.76 -2.05 11.30
CA ALA A 68 9.70 -1.51 10.46
C ALA A 68 8.31 -1.75 11.06
N ASP A 69 7.44 -0.75 10.93
CA ASP A 69 6.00 -0.89 11.19
C ASP A 69 5.35 -1.77 10.12
N PRO A 70 4.23 -2.45 10.43
CA PRO A 70 3.53 -3.28 9.46
C PRO A 70 2.77 -2.41 8.46
N GLU A 71 3.27 -2.33 7.23
CA GLU A 71 2.71 -1.50 6.16
C GLU A 71 2.51 -2.29 4.87
N LEU A 72 1.44 -1.97 4.14
CA LEU A 72 1.19 -2.45 2.78
C LEU A 72 1.61 -1.37 1.78
N ILE A 73 2.48 -1.73 0.85
CA ILE A 73 3.04 -0.85 -0.17
C ILE A 73 2.50 -1.31 -1.52
N LEU A 74 1.77 -0.45 -2.21
CA LEU A 74 1.27 -0.70 -3.57
C LEU A 74 2.33 -0.24 -4.57
N LEU A 75 2.59 -1.08 -5.57
CA LEU A 75 3.70 -0.91 -6.50
C LEU A 75 3.18 -0.93 -7.93
N ASP A 76 3.76 -0.07 -8.77
CA ASP A 76 3.51 -0.09 -10.21
C ASP A 76 4.37 -1.13 -10.94
N SER A 77 4.22 -1.22 -12.26
CA SER A 77 4.96 -2.19 -13.09
C SER A 77 6.48 -1.97 -13.13
N LYS A 78 6.97 -0.86 -12.58
CA LYS A 78 8.39 -0.50 -12.47
C LYS A 78 8.89 -0.58 -11.01
N ASP A 79 8.13 -1.24 -10.13
CA ASP A 79 8.41 -1.37 -8.69
C ASP A 79 8.47 0.00 -7.96
N ARG A 80 7.77 1.02 -8.47
CA ARG A 80 7.66 2.33 -7.81
C ARG A 80 6.49 2.34 -6.84
N GLU A 81 6.67 2.94 -5.67
CA GLU A 81 5.61 3.08 -4.67
C GLU A 81 4.51 4.03 -5.16
N LEU A 82 3.28 3.53 -5.22
CA LEU A 82 2.07 4.29 -5.50
C LEU A 82 1.40 4.76 -4.21
N GLU A 83 1.37 3.89 -3.19
CA GLU A 83 0.73 4.15 -1.91
C GLU A 83 1.35 3.29 -0.81
N ARG A 84 1.39 3.81 0.41
CA ARG A 84 1.84 3.11 1.62
C ARG A 84 0.78 3.23 2.71
N ILE A 85 0.31 2.09 3.22
CA ILE A 85 -0.85 2.02 4.12
C ILE A 85 -0.45 1.29 5.41
N LEU A 86 -0.66 1.93 6.56
CA LEU A 86 -0.37 1.36 7.87
C LEU A 86 -1.42 0.29 8.26
N LEU A 87 -0.97 -0.92 8.56
CA LEU A 87 -1.83 -2.04 8.92
C LEU A 87 -2.10 -2.14 10.43
N SER A 88 -1.33 -1.43 11.26
CA SER A 88 -1.36 -1.60 12.72
C SER A 88 -2.69 -1.24 13.40
N ARG A 89 -3.61 -0.62 12.68
CA ARG A 89 -4.95 -0.23 13.16
C ARG A 89 -6.07 -1.11 12.62
N LEU A 90 -5.73 -2.14 11.86
CA LEU A 90 -6.68 -3.03 11.19
C LEU A 90 -6.69 -4.40 11.86
N SER A 91 -7.86 -5.01 11.92
CA SER A 91 -8.06 -6.43 12.21
C SER A 91 -7.60 -7.31 11.05
N ARG A 92 -7.54 -8.63 11.29
CA ARG A 92 -7.17 -9.63 10.26
C ARG A 92 -8.13 -9.58 9.06
N SER A 93 -9.44 -9.45 9.31
CA SER A 93 -10.45 -9.35 8.26
C SER A 93 -10.30 -8.06 7.47
N GLU A 94 -10.13 -6.93 8.14
CA GLU A 94 -9.95 -5.63 7.47
C GLU A 94 -8.70 -5.60 6.60
N CYS A 95 -7.62 -6.29 6.99
CA CYS A 95 -6.43 -6.45 6.16
C CYS A 95 -6.73 -7.27 4.88
N ASN A 96 -7.45 -8.39 5.01
CA ASN A 96 -7.87 -9.20 3.86
C ASN A 96 -8.80 -8.41 2.93
N ASP A 97 -9.73 -7.62 3.49
CA ASP A 97 -10.67 -6.80 2.73
C ASP A 97 -9.96 -5.66 2.00
N LEU A 98 -8.99 -5.00 2.66
CA LEU A 98 -8.15 -3.99 2.06
C LEU A 98 -7.42 -4.54 0.84
N VAL A 99 -6.71 -5.66 0.98
CA VAL A 99 -5.97 -6.28 -0.13
C VAL A 99 -6.90 -6.69 -1.28
N GLN A 100 -8.07 -7.26 -0.99
CA GLN A 100 -9.06 -7.59 -2.02
C GLN A 100 -9.61 -6.34 -2.73
N SER A 101 -9.89 -5.27 -1.98
CA SER A 101 -10.36 -3.99 -2.54
C SER A 101 -9.36 -3.37 -3.51
N LYS A 102 -8.05 -3.57 -3.27
CA LYS A 102 -6.95 -3.15 -4.14
C LYS A 102 -6.76 -4.07 -5.36
N GLY A 103 -7.52 -5.17 -5.47
CA GLY A 103 -7.58 -6.02 -6.66
C GLY A 103 -6.66 -7.24 -6.62
N PHE A 104 -6.25 -7.67 -5.44
CA PHE A 104 -5.46 -8.89 -5.26
C PHE A 104 -6.37 -10.10 -5.02
N SER A 105 -6.16 -11.15 -5.79
CA SER A 105 -6.84 -12.46 -5.67
C SER A 105 -5.99 -13.43 -4.87
N LYS A 106 -6.65 -14.38 -4.20
CA LYS A 106 -5.96 -15.53 -3.61
C LYS A 106 -5.53 -16.48 -4.74
N LYS A 107 -4.34 -17.05 -4.60
CA LYS A 107 -3.80 -18.11 -5.47
C LYS A 107 -4.82 -19.23 -5.52
N ILE A 108 -5.19 -19.63 -6.73
CA ILE A 108 -6.01 -20.82 -6.93
C ILE A 108 -5.13 -22.00 -6.53
N THR A 109 -5.34 -22.51 -5.33
CA THR A 109 -4.77 -23.81 -4.95
C THR A 109 -5.63 -24.83 -5.67
N ASN A 110 -5.20 -25.24 -6.86
CA ASN A 110 -5.72 -26.47 -7.45
C ASN A 110 -5.23 -27.58 -6.51
N SER A 111 -6.03 -27.91 -5.50
CA SER A 111 -5.84 -29.14 -4.74
C SER A 111 -6.19 -30.27 -5.70
N GLU A 112 -5.24 -30.62 -6.55
CA GLU A 112 -5.21 -31.89 -7.25
C GLU A 112 -5.02 -32.98 -6.17
N PHE A 113 -6.12 -33.71 -5.94
CA PHE A 113 -6.24 -35.07 -5.40
C PHE A 113 -5.76 -35.38 -3.98
#